data_AF-A0AA45RWT1-F1
#
_entry.id   AF-A0AA45RWT1-F1
#
_cell.length_a   1.000
_cell.length_b   1.000
_cell.length_c   1.000
_cell.angle_alpha   90.00
_cell.angle_beta   90.00
_cell.angle_gamma   90.00
#
_symmetry.space_group_name_H-M   'P 1'
#
loop_
_entity.id
_entity.type
_entity.pdbx_description
1 polymer ?
#
loop_
_entity_poly.entity_id
_entity_poly.type
_entity_poly.pdbx_seq_one_letter_code
_entity_poly.pdbx_strand_id
1 'polypeptide(L)'
;MHPAIVLEAIGVCIASMAFVLQCYYFVRDTRARRTLIRHLASNPEFLQVLPHLKERAANDECFDDEFRKLRAIISRQIDAEGFSQPDELSSPMHQRPSRNRVRYIRGLVHEVEKQLRQ
;
A
#
# COMPACT_ATOMS: atom_id res chain seq x y z
N MET A 1 9.57 43.06 -21.15
CA MET A 1 9.22 41.62 -20.96
C MET A 1 7.76 41.44 -21.35
N HIS A 2 7.46 40.52 -22.27
CA HIS A 2 6.08 40.24 -22.64
C HIS A 2 5.37 39.50 -21.50
N PRO A 3 4.18 39.94 -21.07
CA PRO A 3 3.44 39.32 -19.97
C PRO A 3 3.12 37.83 -20.21
N ALA A 4 3.00 37.43 -21.47
CA ALA A 4 2.79 36.03 -21.86
C ALA A 4 3.96 35.12 -21.44
N ILE A 5 5.20 35.56 -21.62
CA ILE A 5 6.40 34.79 -21.26
C ILE A 5 6.49 34.58 -19.74
N VAL A 6 6.09 35.59 -18.97
CA VAL A 6 6.05 35.51 -17.50
C VAL A 6 4.98 34.52 -17.05
N LEU A 7 3.80 34.51 -17.69
CA LEU A 7 2.72 33.59 -17.36
C LEU A 7 3.09 32.13 -17.67
N GLU A 8 3.74 31.89 -18.81
CA GLU A 8 4.25 30.56 -19.18
C GLU A 8 5.32 30.07 -18.20
N ALA A 9 6.26 30.94 -17.82
CA ALA A 9 7.31 30.59 -16.85
C ALA A 9 6.72 30.21 -15.49
N ILE A 10 5.71 30.94 -14.99
CA ILE A 10 5.01 30.61 -13.75
C ILE A 10 4.29 29.25 -13.89
N GLY A 11 3.62 29.00 -15.01
CA GLY A 11 2.95 27.72 -15.28
C GLY A 11 3.92 26.54 -15.25
N VAL A 12 5.09 26.67 -15.88
CA VAL A 12 6.14 25.64 -15.86
C VAL A 12 6.68 25.40 -14.45
N CYS A 13 6.88 26.47 -13.66
CA CYS A 13 7.33 26.34 -12.28
C CYS A 13 6.31 25.58 -11.42
N ILE A 14 5.02 25.91 -11.53
CA ILE A 14 3.94 25.23 -10.79
C ILE A 14 3.85 23.75 -11.20
N ALA A 15 3.88 23.46 -12.50
CA ALA A 15 3.83 22.09 -13.00
C ALA A 15 5.04 21.26 -12.53
N SER A 16 6.24 21.86 -12.51
CA SER A 16 7.45 21.22 -12.02
C SER A 16 7.37 20.92 -10.53
N MET A 17 6.88 21.87 -9.72
CA MET A 17 6.66 21.64 -8.28
C MET A 17 5.64 20.53 -8.04
N ALA A 18 4.54 20.51 -8.79
CA ALA A 18 3.54 19.45 -8.70
C ALA A 18 4.14 18.08 -9.07
N PHE A 19 4.96 18.02 -10.11
CA PHE A 19 5.64 16.79 -10.52
C PHE A 19 6.61 16.29 -9.44
N VAL A 20 7.44 17.18 -8.87
CA VAL A 20 8.36 16.84 -7.78
C VAL A 20 7.61 16.32 -6.56
N LEU A 21 6.49 16.97 -6.19
CA LEU A 21 5.61 16.50 -5.11
C LEU A 21 5.04 15.12 -5.41
N GLN A 22 4.57 14.88 -6.63
CA GLN A 22 4.05 13.59 -7.07
C GLN A 22 5.12 12.48 -6.95
N CYS A 23 6.34 12.76 -7.41
CA CYS A 23 7.48 11.84 -7.26
C CYS A 23 7.82 11.59 -5.80
N TYR A 24 7.81 12.63 -4.96
CA TYR A 24 8.05 12.50 -3.52
C TYR A 24 7.02 11.59 -2.85
N TYR A 25 5.72 11.82 -3.10
CA TYR A 25 4.66 10.96 -2.57
C TYR A 25 4.79 9.52 -3.06
N PHE A 26 5.09 9.32 -4.35
CA PHE A 26 5.28 7.98 -4.91
C PHE A 26 6.44 7.22 -4.26
N VAL A 27 7.59 7.86 -4.10
CA VAL A 27 8.77 7.24 -3.46
C VAL A 27 8.50 6.93 -2.00
N ARG A 28 7.83 7.86 -1.30
CA ARG A 28 7.47 7.72 0.11
C ARG A 28 6.51 6.55 0.33
N ASP A 29 5.43 6.46 -0.45
CA ASP A 29 4.46 5.36 -0.38
C ASP A 29 5.13 4.01 -0.67
N THR A 30 5.98 3.96 -1.70
CA THR A 30 6.76 2.76 -2.04
C THR A 30 7.65 2.31 -0.87
N ARG A 31 8.29 3.24 -0.17
CA ARG A 31 9.10 2.92 1.02
C ARG A 31 8.24 2.42 2.17
N ALA A 32 7.15 3.10 2.49
CA ALA A 32 6.23 2.71 3.56
C ALA A 32 5.68 1.30 3.33
N ARG A 33 5.25 1.01 2.10
CA ARG A 33 4.77 -0.32 1.70
C ARG A 33 5.85 -1.39 1.82
N ARG A 34 7.09 -1.13 1.39
CA ARG A 34 8.21 -2.07 1.56
C ARG A 34 8.51 -2.37 3.02
N THR A 35 8.49 -1.35 3.86
CA THR A 35 8.63 -1.53 5.31
C THR A 35 7.51 -2.41 5.83
N LEU A 36 6.25 -2.11 5.51
CA LEU A 36 5.11 -2.93 5.92
C LEU A 36 5.27 -4.40 5.49
N ILE A 37 5.65 -4.66 4.23
CA ILE A 37 5.90 -6.02 3.72
C ILE A 37 6.98 -6.72 4.55
N ARG A 38 8.08 -6.03 4.87
CA ARG A 38 9.16 -6.59 5.69
C ARG A 38 8.68 -6.97 7.07
N HIS A 39 7.88 -6.12 7.71
CA HIS A 39 7.33 -6.42 9.03
C HIS A 39 6.29 -7.56 8.98
N LEU A 40 5.44 -7.59 7.96
CA LEU A 40 4.50 -8.70 7.76
C LEU A 40 5.21 -10.03 7.48
N ALA A 41 6.34 -10.01 6.75
CA ALA A 41 7.17 -11.18 6.52
C ALA A 41 7.83 -11.71 7.81
N SER A 42 8.04 -10.84 8.81
CA SER A 42 8.55 -11.23 10.13
C SER A 42 7.45 -11.51 11.16
N ASN A 43 6.17 -11.28 10.83
CA ASN A 43 5.06 -11.43 11.76
C ASN A 43 4.51 -12.88 11.75
N PRO A 44 4.63 -13.63 12.86
CA PRO A 44 4.20 -15.03 12.89
C PRO A 44 2.68 -15.21 12.72
N GLU A 45 1.86 -14.29 13.21
CA GLU A 45 0.39 -14.34 13.01
C GLU A 45 0.04 -14.21 11.53
N PHE A 46 0.74 -13.34 10.79
CA PHE A 46 0.56 -13.17 9.36
C PHE A 46 1.01 -14.40 8.57
N LEU A 47 2.16 -14.98 8.93
CA LEU A 47 2.70 -16.17 8.27
C LEU A 47 1.80 -17.40 8.45
N GLN A 48 1.11 -17.53 9.59
CA GLN A 48 0.15 -18.61 9.80
C GLN A 48 -1.07 -18.52 8.87
N VAL A 49 -1.54 -17.31 8.56
CA VAL A 49 -2.69 -17.11 7.67
C VAL A 49 -2.30 -17.00 6.19
N LEU A 50 -1.01 -16.79 5.89
CA LEU A 50 -0.49 -16.58 4.54
C LEU A 50 -0.89 -17.67 3.52
N PRO A 51 -0.83 -18.98 3.83
CA PRO A 51 -1.23 -20.03 2.88
C PRO A 51 -2.71 -19.92 2.47
N HIS A 52 -3.58 -19.66 3.45
CA HIS A 52 -5.02 -19.51 3.21
C HIS A 52 -5.35 -18.25 2.41
N LEU A 53 -4.64 -17.15 2.69
CA LEU A 53 -4.79 -15.91 1.94
C LEU A 53 -4.36 -16.10 0.48
N LYS A 54 -3.29 -16.86 0.24
CA LYS A 54 -2.80 -17.16 -1.10
C LYS A 54 -3.81 -17.96 -1.90
N GLU A 55 -4.34 -19.03 -1.34
CA GLU A 55 -5.33 -19.90 -1.99
C GLU A 55 -6.57 -19.10 -2.39
N ARG A 56 -7.15 -18.35 -1.45
CA ARG A 56 -8.36 -17.56 -1.74
C ARG A 56 -8.09 -16.36 -2.64
N ALA A 57 -6.93 -15.70 -2.49
CA ALA A 57 -6.53 -14.65 -3.41
C ALA A 57 -6.30 -15.17 -4.83
N ALA A 58 -5.88 -16.44 -5.01
CA ALA A 58 -5.77 -17.05 -6.33
C ALA A 58 -7.14 -17.33 -6.97
N ASN A 59 -8.14 -17.69 -6.15
CA ASN A 59 -9.50 -17.99 -6.60
C ASN A 59 -10.40 -16.75 -6.76
N ASP A 60 -9.88 -15.54 -6.58
CA ASP A 60 -10.66 -14.29 -6.57
C ASP A 60 -11.82 -14.28 -5.56
N GLU A 61 -11.71 -15.11 -4.51
CA GLU A 61 -12.77 -15.25 -3.52
C GLU A 61 -12.80 -14.08 -2.54
N CYS A 62 -14.00 -13.64 -2.20
CA CYS A 62 -14.23 -12.57 -1.25
C CYS A 62 -14.59 -13.16 0.11
N PHE A 63 -13.69 -13.04 1.09
CA PHE A 63 -13.80 -13.70 2.39
C PHE A 63 -13.85 -12.70 3.54
N ASP A 64 -15.04 -12.21 3.89
CA ASP A 64 -15.15 -11.06 4.80
C ASP A 64 -14.65 -11.32 6.23
N ASP A 65 -14.75 -12.54 6.77
CA ASP A 65 -14.31 -12.84 8.13
C ASP A 65 -12.79 -13.03 8.24
N GLU A 66 -12.15 -13.79 7.34
CA GLU A 66 -10.69 -13.87 7.32
C GLU A 66 -10.06 -12.56 6.88
N PHE A 67 -10.77 -11.76 6.07
CA PHE A 67 -10.36 -10.40 5.75
C PHE A 67 -10.38 -9.48 6.98
N ARG A 68 -11.39 -9.62 7.86
CA ARG A 68 -11.45 -8.87 9.12
C ARG A 68 -10.25 -9.20 10.02
N LYS A 69 -9.86 -10.48 10.09
CA LYS A 69 -8.66 -10.92 10.82
C LYS A 69 -7.38 -10.35 10.20
N LEU A 70 -7.25 -10.44 8.87
CA LEU A 70 -6.12 -9.89 8.13
C LEU A 70 -5.97 -8.39 8.36
N ARG A 71 -7.08 -7.64 8.24
CA ARG A 71 -7.13 -6.21 8.50
C ARG A 71 -6.65 -5.90 9.91
N ALA A 72 -7.08 -6.66 10.92
CA ALA A 72 -6.63 -6.47 12.28
C ALA A 72 -5.11 -6.68 12.44
N ILE A 73 -4.54 -7.72 11.81
CA ILE A 73 -3.08 -7.97 11.84
C ILE A 73 -2.32 -6.82 11.18
N ILE A 74 -2.74 -6.41 9.98
CA ILE A 74 -2.06 -5.35 9.24
C ILE A 74 -2.22 -4.00 9.96
N SER A 75 -3.41 -3.68 10.48
CA SER A 75 -3.62 -2.46 11.28
C SER A 75 -2.75 -2.45 12.53
N ARG A 76 -2.68 -3.54 13.29
CA ARG A 76 -1.78 -3.63 14.45
C ARG A 76 -0.33 -3.42 14.06
N GLN A 77 0.11 -3.97 12.93
CA GLN A 77 1.48 -3.77 12.45
C GLN A 77 1.72 -2.31 12.06
N ILE A 78 0.76 -1.69 11.37
CA ILE A 78 0.85 -0.27 10.99
C ILE A 78 0.96 0.62 12.24
N ASP A 79 0.13 0.36 13.25
CA ASP A 79 0.15 1.11 14.51
C ASP A 79 1.47 0.91 15.28
N ALA A 80 2.01 -0.32 15.29
CA ALA A 80 3.26 -0.65 15.97
C ALA A 80 4.49 0.03 15.34
N GLU A 81 4.53 0.17 14.01
CA GLU A 81 5.67 0.77 13.30
C GLU A 81 5.62 2.30 13.25
N GLY A 82 4.53 2.93 13.71
CA GLY A 82 4.42 4.39 13.76
C GLY A 82 4.50 5.05 12.38
N PHE A 83 3.90 4.44 11.35
CA PHE A 83 3.89 5.03 10.01
C PHE A 83 3.29 6.44 10.04
N SER A 84 3.89 7.37 9.30
CA SER A 84 3.44 8.77 9.25
C SER A 84 2.06 8.97 8.60
N GLN A 85 1.53 7.97 7.88
CA GLN A 85 0.19 7.94 7.28
C GLN A 85 -0.36 6.51 7.32
N PRO A 86 -0.86 6.07 8.48
CA PRO A 86 -1.39 4.72 8.64
C PRO A 86 -2.63 4.49 7.77
N ASP A 87 -3.41 5.54 7.53
CA ASP A 87 -4.65 5.51 6.76
C ASP A 87 -4.42 5.22 5.27
N GLU A 88 -3.33 5.68 4.66
CA GLU A 88 -3.06 5.41 3.24
C GLU A 88 -2.69 3.93 3.02
N LEU A 89 -1.92 3.35 3.95
CA LEU A 89 -1.57 1.93 3.93
C LEU A 89 -2.77 1.04 4.20
N SER A 90 -3.68 1.47 5.07
CA SER A 90 -4.85 0.69 5.47
C SER A 90 -6.06 0.93 4.57
N SER A 91 -6.14 2.06 3.85
CA SER A 91 -7.30 2.50 3.06
C SER A 91 -7.86 1.42 2.11
N PRO A 92 -7.04 0.69 1.34
CA PRO A 92 -7.54 -0.40 0.49
C PRO A 92 -8.28 -1.50 1.27
N MET A 93 -7.99 -1.64 2.57
CA MET A 93 -8.66 -2.59 3.46
C MET A 93 -9.95 -2.08 4.08
N HIS A 94 -10.17 -0.77 4.10
CA HIS A 94 -11.42 -0.18 4.59
C HIS A 94 -12.51 -0.11 3.51
N GLN A 95 -12.14 -0.38 2.25
CA GLN A 95 -13.09 -0.41 1.14
C GLN A 95 -14.08 -1.57 1.28
N ARG A 96 -15.31 -1.34 0.80
CA ARG A 96 -16.33 -2.38 0.67
C ARG A 96 -15.77 -3.58 -0.12
N PRO A 97 -16.34 -4.79 0.08
CA PRO A 97 -16.00 -5.97 -0.70
C PRO A 97 -15.92 -5.65 -2.20
N SER A 98 -14.71 -5.61 -2.73
CA SER A 98 -14.45 -5.18 -4.10
C SER A 98 -13.22 -5.89 -4.65
N ARG A 99 -13.15 -6.02 -5.98
CA ARG A 99 -11.99 -6.59 -6.67
C ARG A 99 -10.68 -5.85 -6.34
N ASN A 100 -10.76 -4.55 -6.03
CA ASN A 100 -9.60 -3.74 -5.63
C ASN A 100 -8.99 -4.23 -4.31
N ARG A 101 -9.85 -4.59 -3.35
CA ARG A 101 -9.43 -5.15 -2.06
C ARG A 101 -8.71 -6.48 -2.23
N VAL A 102 -9.27 -7.40 -3.01
CA VAL A 102 -8.65 -8.72 -3.30
C VAL A 102 -7.32 -8.54 -4.04
N ARG A 103 -7.27 -7.64 -5.03
CA ARG A 103 -6.04 -7.31 -5.76
C ARG A 103 -4.96 -6.76 -4.84
N TYR A 104 -5.32 -5.90 -3.89
CA TYR A 104 -4.39 -5.34 -2.91
C TYR A 104 -3.80 -6.44 -2.01
N ILE A 105 -4.64 -7.32 -1.45
CA ILE A 105 -4.17 -8.47 -0.64
C ILE A 105 -3.27 -9.36 -1.46
N ARG A 106 -3.68 -9.73 -2.68
CA ARG A 106 -2.88 -10.57 -3.58
C ARG A 106 -1.50 -9.96 -3.80
N GLY A 107 -1.43 -8.65 -4.01
CA GLY A 107 -0.18 -7.92 -4.13
C GLY A 107 0.67 -7.96 -2.86
N LEU A 108 0.06 -7.78 -1.69
CA LEU A 108 0.77 -7.90 -0.40
C LEU A 108 1.31 -9.32 -0.18
N VAL A 109 0.46 -10.34 -0.34
CA VAL A 109 0.83 -11.76 -0.20
C VAL A 109 1.98 -12.10 -1.13
N HIS A 110 1.89 -11.69 -2.40
CA HIS A 110 2.94 -11.95 -3.39
C HIS A 110 4.29 -11.30 -3.01
N GLU A 111 4.27 -10.05 -2.56
CA GLU A 111 5.51 -9.36 -2.15
C GLU A 111 6.09 -9.94 -0.84
N VAL A 112 5.25 -10.35 0.11
CA VAL A 112 5.71 -11.04 1.32
C VAL A 112 6.32 -12.39 0.97
N GLU A 113 5.67 -13.19 0.12
CA GLU A 113 6.23 -14.46 -0.37
C GLU A 113 7.57 -14.26 -1.08
N LYS A 114 7.67 -13.22 -1.91
CA LYS A 114 8.92 -12.88 -2.60
C LYS A 114 10.02 -12.54 -1.60
N GLN A 115 9.69 -11.81 -0.54
CA GLN A 115 10.66 -11.45 0.50
C GLN A 115 11.09 -12.66 1.34
N LEU A 116 10.20 -13.63 1.60
CA LEU A 116 10.55 -14.86 2.33
C LEU A 116 11.47 -15.81 1.54
N ARG A 117 11.55 -15.66 0.21
CA ARG A 117 12.41 -16.47 -0.68
C ARG A 117 13.79 -15.87 -0.93
N GLN A 118 14.04 -14.66 -0.45
CA GLN A 118 15.32 -13.96 -0.55
C GLN A 118 16.19 -14.21 0.67
#